data_AF-A0A2U1LK72-F1
#
_entry.id   AF-A0A2U1LK72-F1
#
_cell.length_a   1.000
_cell.length_b   1.000
_cell.length_c   1.000
_cell.angle_alpha   90.00
_cell.angle_beta   90.00
_cell.angle_gamma   90.00
#
_symmetry.space_group_name_H-M   'P 1'
#
loop_
_entity.id
_entity.type
_entity.pdbx_description
1 polymer ?
#
loop_
_entity_poly.entity_id
_entity_poly.type
_entity_poly.pdbx_seq_one_letter_code
_entity_poly.pdbx_strand_id
1 'polypeptide(L)'
;MRRGTNFINEFAPSPLSNNIDLRFLPFNARIVASSEQGIIVFESPDPENFSNVFYNVCKPTTKQVSRLPNPETKYLTEKVVTVMRSKTTLLYKIVRLSNPNFTDQE
;
A
#
# COMPACT_ATOMS: atom_id res chain seq x y z
N MET A 1 14.42 -16.00 -15.15
CA MET A 1 14.64 -14.95 -14.13
C MET A 1 13.85 -13.69 -14.54
N ARG A 2 12.71 -13.40 -13.90
CA ARG A 2 11.97 -12.16 -14.17
C ARG A 2 12.60 -11.04 -13.33
N ARG A 3 13.15 -10.01 -13.99
CA ARG A 3 13.59 -8.76 -13.35
C ARG A 3 12.39 -8.15 -12.64
N GLY A 4 12.32 -8.28 -11.32
CA GLY A 4 11.38 -7.50 -10.52
C GLY A 4 11.73 -6.03 -10.68
N THR A 5 10.87 -5.28 -11.37
CA THR A 5 10.97 -3.82 -11.41
C THR A 5 10.78 -3.30 -9.99
N ASN A 6 11.88 -2.80 -9.41
CA ASN A 6 11.84 -2.18 -8.09
C ASN A 6 11.21 -0.80 -8.23
N PHE A 7 9.91 -0.69 -8.01
CA PHE A 7 9.23 0.61 -7.91
C PHE A 7 9.59 1.23 -6.57
N ILE A 8 10.50 2.20 -6.59
CA ILE A 8 10.85 3.00 -5.43
C ILE A 8 9.96 4.24 -5.48
N ASN A 9 9.09 4.38 -4.49
CA ASN A 9 8.27 5.56 -4.29
C ASN A 9 8.79 6.32 -3.07
N GLU A 10 8.73 7.65 -3.13
CA GLU A 10 9.38 8.53 -2.17
C GLU A 10 8.38 9.52 -1.57
N PHE A 11 8.38 9.65 -0.24
CA PHE A 11 7.62 10.69 0.47
C PHE A 11 8.56 11.58 1.27
N ALA A 12 8.33 12.90 1.26
CA ALA A 12 9.06 13.80 2.16
C ALA A 12 8.72 13.48 3.63
N PRO A 13 9.65 13.57 4.59
CA PRO A 13 9.33 13.47 6.01
C PRO A 13 8.45 14.65 6.44
N SER A 14 7.60 14.49 7.46
CA SER A 14 6.96 15.64 8.12
C SER A 14 7.18 15.55 9.63
N PRO A 15 7.41 16.68 10.33
CA PRO A 15 7.47 16.68 11.78
C PRO A 15 6.13 16.23 12.37
N LEU A 16 6.20 15.61 13.56
CA LEU A 16 5.09 15.07 14.35
C LEU A 16 3.81 15.91 14.26
N SER A 17 2.79 15.36 13.59
CA SER A 17 1.41 15.82 13.68
C SER A 17 0.64 14.84 14.55
N ASN A 18 0.21 15.29 15.73
CA ASN A 18 -0.61 14.49 16.64
C ASN A 18 -2.07 14.34 16.15
N ASN A 19 -2.45 15.06 15.09
CA ASN A 19 -3.73 14.94 14.42
C ASN A 19 -3.54 14.28 13.05
N ILE A 20 -3.95 13.01 12.97
CA ILE A 20 -4.00 12.24 11.73
C ILE A 20 -5.42 12.38 11.15
N ASP A 21 -5.58 13.23 10.12
CA ASP A 21 -6.84 13.37 9.38
C ASP A 21 -6.91 12.32 8.28
N LEU A 22 -7.82 11.34 8.38
CA LEU A 22 -8.01 10.29 7.37
C LEU A 22 -9.24 10.50 6.49
N ARG A 23 -9.96 11.62 6.65
CA ARG A 23 -11.22 11.88 5.91
C ARG A 23 -11.03 12.07 4.41
N PHE A 24 -9.79 12.23 3.97
CA PHE A 24 -9.44 12.31 2.54
C PHE A 24 -9.34 10.92 1.88
N LEU A 25 -9.33 9.83 2.66
CA LEU A 25 -9.34 8.48 2.12
C LEU A 25 -10.73 8.12 1.58
N PRO A 26 -10.82 7.20 0.60
CA PRO A 26 -12.09 6.63 0.16
C PRO A 26 -12.88 6.06 1.34
N PHE A 27 -14.21 6.20 1.30
CA PHE A 27 -15.10 5.72 2.37
C PHE A 27 -14.93 4.23 2.71
N ASN A 28 -14.58 3.43 1.71
CA ASN A 28 -14.37 1.98 1.80
C ASN A 28 -12.88 1.59 1.88
N ALA A 29 -12.00 2.53 2.25
CA ALA A 29 -10.59 2.24 2.46
C ALA A 29 -10.39 1.38 3.72
N ARG A 30 -9.66 0.26 3.58
CA ARG A 30 -9.25 -0.59 4.70
C ARG A 30 -7.74 -0.50 4.91
N ILE A 31 -7.31 -0.04 6.08
CA ILE A 31 -5.89 0.03 6.42
C ILE A 31 -5.37 -1.40 6.65
N VAL A 32 -4.31 -1.78 5.93
CA VAL A 32 -3.71 -3.12 5.97
C VAL A 32 -2.29 -3.13 6.54
N ALA A 33 -1.63 -1.97 6.58
CA ALA A 33 -0.34 -1.81 7.26
C ALA A 33 -0.12 -0.34 7.67
N SER A 34 0.68 -0.15 8.72
CA SER A 34 1.16 1.17 9.15
C SER A 34 2.62 1.08 9.58
N SER A 35 3.36 2.18 9.42
CA SER A 35 4.73 2.34 9.89
C SER A 35 4.79 3.45 10.96
N GLU A 36 5.71 3.31 11.90
CA GLU A 36 5.99 4.30 12.95
C GLU A 36 6.39 5.68 12.40
N GLN A 37 6.85 5.74 11.15
CA GLN A 37 7.24 6.97 10.48
C GLN A 37 6.06 7.66 9.77
N GLY A 38 4.82 7.19 9.99
CA GLY A 38 3.61 7.88 9.53
C GLY A 38 3.21 7.59 8.09
N ILE A 39 3.63 6.46 7.54
CA ILE A 39 3.10 5.92 6.28
C ILE A 39 2.09 4.81 6.60
N ILE A 40 0.97 4.83 5.90
CA ILE A 40 -0.02 3.76 5.95
C ILE A 40 -0.22 3.17 4.56
N VAL A 41 -0.55 1.88 4.53
CA VAL A 41 -0.99 1.18 3.33
C VAL A 41 -2.45 0.80 3.55
N PHE A 42 -3.29 1.11 2.59
CA PHE A 42 -4.70 0.75 2.62
C PHE A 42 -5.11 0.11 1.29
N GLU A 43 -6.09 -0.76 1.35
CA GLU A 43 -6.78 -1.24 0.16
C GLU A 43 -8.07 -0.44 -0.07
N SER A 44 -8.45 -0.27 -1.32
CA SER A 44 -9.73 0.29 -1.72
C SER A 44 -10.26 -0.51 -2.92
N PRO A 45 -11.59 -0.69 -3.05
CA PRO A 45 -12.17 -1.33 -4.22
C PRO A 45 -11.76 -0.64 -5.52
N ASP A 46 -11.58 -1.44 -6.57
CA ASP A 46 -11.40 -0.94 -7.91
C ASP A 46 -12.71 -0.29 -8.40
N PRO A 47 -12.70 0.99 -8.84
CA PRO A 47 -13.88 1.66 -9.35
C PRO A 47 -14.51 1.00 -10.58
N GLU A 48 -13.70 0.29 -11.39
CA GLU A 48 -14.14 -0.37 -12.62
C GLU A 48 -14.60 -1.81 -12.35
N ASN A 49 -14.04 -2.44 -11.30
CA ASN A 49 -14.41 -3.79 -10.90
C ASN A 49 -14.37 -3.97 -9.38
N PHE A 50 -15.51 -3.80 -8.72
CA PHE A 50 -15.63 -3.91 -7.25
C PHE A 50 -15.21 -5.25 -6.64
N SER A 51 -15.03 -6.32 -7.44
CA SER A 51 -14.46 -7.59 -6.97
C SER A 51 -12.94 -7.55 -6.77
N ASN A 52 -12.27 -6.54 -7.34
CA ASN A 52 -10.84 -6.30 -7.17
C ASN A 52 -10.58 -5.18 -6.16
N VAL A 53 -9.38 -5.23 -5.57
CA VAL A 53 -8.88 -4.20 -4.67
C VAL A 53 -7.55 -3.65 -5.17
N PHE A 54 -7.38 -2.33 -5.07
CA PHE A 54 -6.10 -1.67 -5.23
C PHE A 54 -5.47 -1.41 -3.88
N TYR A 55 -4.16 -1.64 -3.80
CA TYR A 55 -3.37 -1.21 -2.66
C TYR A 55 -2.81 0.17 -2.93
N ASN A 56 -2.91 1.05 -1.96
CA ASN A 56 -2.44 2.42 -2.03
C ASN A 56 -1.57 2.70 -0.80
N VAL A 57 -0.56 3.54 -1.00
CA VAL A 57 0.27 4.05 0.08
C VAL A 57 -0.09 5.49 0.29
N CYS A 58 -0.28 5.89 1.53
CA CYS A 58 -0.47 7.29 1.82
C CYS A 58 0.31 7.76 3.03
N LYS A 59 0.61 9.06 2.97
CA LYS A 59 1.15 9.86 4.05
C LYS A 59 0.05 10.78 4.57
N PRO A 60 -0.60 10.46 5.69
CA PRO A 60 -1.75 11.24 6.17
C PRO A 60 -1.45 12.71 6.44
N THR A 61 -0.25 13.01 6.95
CA THR A 61 0.15 14.38 7.30
C THR A 61 0.21 15.32 6.10
N THR A 62 0.54 14.80 4.92
CA THR A 62 0.58 15.56 3.66
C THR A 62 -0.57 15.24 2.74
N LYS A 63 -1.49 14.35 3.16
CA LYS A 63 -2.61 13.83 2.34
C LYS A 63 -2.18 13.27 0.98
N GLN A 64 -0.91 12.86 0.87
CA GLN A 64 -0.36 12.30 -0.35
C GLN A 64 -0.75 10.83 -0.46
N VAL A 65 -1.30 10.43 -1.61
CA VAL A 65 -1.69 9.06 -1.91
C VAL A 65 -1.01 8.64 -3.21
N SER A 66 -0.48 7.43 -3.23
CA SER A 66 0.04 6.81 -4.45
C SER A 66 -0.50 5.39 -4.56
N ARG A 67 -1.06 5.07 -5.74
CA ARG A 67 -1.53 3.72 -6.05
C ARG A 67 -0.33 2.82 -6.28
N LEU A 68 -0.31 1.65 -5.67
CA LEU A 68 0.70 0.65 -5.95
C LEU A 68 0.38 -0.03 -7.29
N PRO A 69 1.42 -0.33 -8.09
CA PRO A 69 1.23 -1.14 -9.27
C PRO A 69 0.62 -2.48 -8.83
N ASN A 70 -0.47 -2.89 -9.49
CA ASN A 70 -1.00 -4.21 -9.28
C ASN A 70 0.00 -5.20 -9.90
N PRO A 71 0.68 -6.04 -9.12
CA PRO A 71 1.38 -7.16 -9.71
C PRO A 71 0.27 -8.04 -10.27
N GLU A 72 0.20 -8.22 -11.60
CA GLU A 72 -0.81 -9.03 -12.29
C GLU A 72 -0.69 -10.50 -11.86
N THR A 73 -1.05 -10.79 -10.63
CA THR A 73 -0.93 -12.10 -10.00
C THR A 73 -2.31 -12.68 -9.86
N LYS A 74 -2.51 -13.89 -10.37
CA LYS A 74 -3.66 -14.76 -10.10
C LYS A 74 -3.80 -15.20 -8.63
N TYR A 75 -3.01 -14.61 -7.72
CA TYR A 75 -2.91 -15.02 -6.33
C TYR A 75 -3.49 -13.95 -5.42
N LEU A 76 -4.25 -14.39 -4.42
CA LEU A 76 -4.78 -13.52 -3.39
C LEU A 76 -3.64 -13.07 -2.47
N THR A 77 -3.61 -11.78 -2.16
CA THR A 77 -2.66 -11.22 -1.20
C THR A 77 -3.13 -11.56 0.22
N GLU A 78 -2.30 -12.30 0.95
CA GLU A 78 -2.57 -12.68 2.34
C GLU A 78 -2.08 -11.61 3.31
N LYS A 79 -0.89 -11.07 3.05
CA LYS A 79 -0.23 -10.12 3.96
C LYS A 79 0.49 -9.04 3.18
N VAL A 80 0.45 -7.83 3.75
CA VAL A 80 1.18 -6.66 3.26
C VAL A 80 2.12 -6.20 4.37
N VAL A 81 3.40 -6.16 4.06
CA VAL A 81 4.43 -5.64 4.97
C VAL A 81 5.04 -4.40 4.34
N THR A 82 5.19 -3.35 5.13
CA THR A 82 5.87 -2.12 4.72
C THR A 82 7.21 -2.04 5.42
N VAL A 83 8.30 -2.03 4.65
CA VAL A 83 9.65 -1.81 5.16
C VAL A 83 10.07 -0.41 4.81
N MET A 84 10.49 0.36 5.81
CA MET A 84 10.85 1.75 5.65
C MET A 84 12.32 1.98 5.97
N ARG A 85 12.96 2.85 5.17
CA ARG A 85 14.29 3.38 5.45
C ARG A 85 14.19 4.90 5.53
N SER A 86 14.52 5.45 6.69
CA SER A 86 14.56 6.91 6.91
C SER A 86 15.97 7.46 6.75
N LYS A 87 16.12 8.53 5.96
CA LYS A 87 17.30 9.42 5.94
C LYS A 87 16.86 10.88 5.83
N THR A 88 16.59 11.33 4.60
CA THR A 88 16.06 12.66 4.23
C THR A 88 14.72 12.56 3.52
N THR A 89 14.40 11.37 3.01
CA THR A 89 13.18 11.00 2.34
C THR A 89 12.79 9.59 2.73
N LEU A 90 11.49 9.36 2.82
CA LEU A 90 10.90 8.10 3.25
C LEU A 90 10.85 7.18 2.04
N LEU A 91 11.87 6.32 1.94
CA LEU A 91 11.88 5.21 1.00
C LEU A 91 11.13 4.04 1.64
N TYR A 92 10.16 3.52 0.93
CA TYR A 92 9.42 2.35 1.37
C TYR A 92 9.51 1.22 0.35
N LYS A 93 9.47 -0.01 0.86
CA LYS A 93 9.29 -1.22 0.06
C LYS A 93 8.08 -1.96 0.59
N ILE A 94 7.20 -2.36 -0.31
CA ILE A 94 6.03 -3.17 0.04
C ILE A 94 6.27 -4.60 -0.39
N VAL A 95 6.11 -5.50 0.56
CA VAL A 95 6.18 -6.94 0.34
C VAL A 95 4.76 -7.48 0.47
N ARG A 96 4.24 -8.02 -0.64
CA ARG A 96 2.96 -8.74 -0.67
C ARG A 96 3.28 -10.23 -0.62
N LEU A 97 2.74 -10.92 0.37
CA LEU A 97 2.75 -12.38 0.43
C LEU A 97 1.43 -12.87 -0.15
N SER A 98 1.49 -13.80 -1.09
CA SER A 98 0.31 -14.33 -1.76
C SER A 98 0.26 -15.85 -1.69
N ASN A 99 -0.93 -16.41 -1.50
CA ASN A 99 -1.11 -17.86 -1.44
C ASN A 99 -1.20 -18.45 -2.85
N PRO A 100 -0.36 -19.44 -3.20
CA PRO A 100 -0.48 -20.14 -4.48
C PRO A 100 -1.68 -21.08 -4.58
N ASN A 101 -2.32 -21.45 -3.46
CA ASN A 101 -3.28 -22.55 -3.39
C ASN A 101 -4.73 -22.19 -3.79
N PHE A 102 -4.95 -21.07 -4.47
CA PHE A 102 -6.20 -20.89 -5.23
C PHE A 102 -6.06 -21.62 -6.58
N THR A 103 -6.05 -22.94 -6.50
CA THR A 103 -6.42 -23.81 -7.64
C THR A 103 -7.94 -23.91 -7.65
N ASP A 104 -8.51 -23.58 -8.80
CA ASP A 104 -9.89 -23.78 -9.23
C ASP A 104 -10.68 -24.73 -8.33
N GLN A 105 -11.56 -24.18 -7.48
CA GLN A 105 -12.68 -24.96 -6.98
C GLN A 105 -13.83 -24.78 -7.98
N GLU A 106 -13.87 -25.75 -8.89
CA GLU A 106 -14.98 -26.28 -9.71
C GLU A 106 -15.91 -25.30 -10.45
#